data_AF-A0A068TP76-F1
#
_entry.id   AF-A0A068TP76-F1
#
_cell.length_a   1.000
_cell.length_b   1.000
_cell.length_c   1.000
_cell.angle_alpha   90.00
_cell.angle_beta   90.00
_cell.angle_gamma   90.00
#
_symmetry.space_group_name_H-M   'P 1'
#
loop_
_entity.id
_entity.type
_entity.pdbx_description
1 polymer ?
#
loop_
_entity_poly.entity_id
_entity_poly.type
_entity_poly.pdbx_seq_one_letter_code
_entity_poly.pdbx_strand_id
1 'polypeptide(L)'
;MASLSKKWARIISRVASQIYFLLIIFQVPLFRFPCRIGMCETPMEVTSSQLIASEALPTVVVKIILSPGAIAKAITKKTSIPTYNDLLSTGKFINMGKGPSTIDLKHMEVLAGSYFSVAGAFLGLIRSGRMSLFGVMLIILGIAREVNFGKHAPNDPSKEACMYRSMYIAVLSAFFSIRGDVRKLIRFKQNSFLVLSSALILISMAASFQSLNHPSHALGFISRQRSQNTVGRNPVLALSPSSIIPKIEESGDLLDFSKNSRSTSALIDGGGSLLSRNSVGVIGGASVVSTVKFAKKLVDWSSKDAESSSIPFVLCSDPVLSKELLFHERSSLPFLTSKGEHRAKDHGPAVSNLRTKRIFLENSGAGCIVTPCHVSHSWYDEVAEGCSVPFLHMGECVAKELKEAKMKPLEAGSPLRIGIIASDATLAAGFYQKKLQNEGFEVMVPDKATMEHTVLPAMEALIRKDIEGAQNLFRIALQVLLVRAVNTIVLASDDMQGLLPPDDPLLKKCVDPVDALARSAIRHARSAEIAT
;
A
#
# COMPACT_ATOMS: atom_id res chain seq x y z
N MET A 1 -46.58 -8.47 13.95
CA MET A 1 -45.45 -8.41 12.98
C MET A 1 -44.15 -9.10 13.44
N ALA A 2 -43.71 -8.98 14.71
CA ALA A 2 -42.39 -9.46 15.15
C ALA A 2 -42.15 -11.00 15.09
N SER A 3 -43.21 -11.82 15.10
CA SER A 3 -43.15 -13.28 14.93
C SER A 3 -42.90 -13.67 13.46
N LEU A 4 -43.65 -13.05 12.54
CA LEU A 4 -43.56 -13.31 11.10
C LEU A 4 -42.15 -12.98 10.57
N SER A 5 -41.59 -11.82 10.92
CA SER A 5 -40.23 -11.43 10.50
C SER A 5 -39.15 -12.37 11.03
N LYS A 6 -39.28 -12.90 12.25
CA LYS A 6 -38.39 -13.94 12.80
C LYS A 6 -38.47 -15.27 12.04
N LYS A 7 -39.64 -15.61 11.46
CA LYS A 7 -39.88 -16.81 10.63
C LYS A 7 -39.26 -16.64 9.24
N TRP A 8 -39.58 -15.56 8.53
CA TRP A 8 -39.01 -15.23 7.22
C TRP A 8 -37.48 -15.11 7.26
N ALA A 9 -36.91 -14.40 8.24
CA ALA A 9 -35.46 -14.29 8.40
C ALA A 9 -34.77 -15.65 8.63
N ARG A 10 -35.45 -16.63 9.23
CA ARG A 10 -34.93 -17.99 9.41
C ARG A 10 -34.95 -18.78 8.10
N ILE A 11 -36.02 -18.64 7.30
CA ILE A 11 -36.18 -19.33 6.01
C ILE A 11 -35.14 -18.81 5.02
N ILE A 12 -35.06 -17.49 4.83
CA ILE A 12 -34.12 -16.84 3.89
C ILE A 12 -32.66 -17.19 4.24
N SER A 13 -32.28 -17.09 5.51
CA SER A 13 -30.93 -17.47 5.97
C SER A 13 -30.61 -18.95 5.75
N ARG A 14 -31.57 -19.86 5.96
CA ARG A 14 -31.39 -21.29 5.71
C ARG A 14 -31.21 -21.58 4.22
N VAL A 15 -32.07 -21.02 3.37
CA VAL A 15 -31.99 -21.18 1.90
C VAL A 15 -30.70 -20.60 1.35
N ALA A 16 -30.32 -19.39 1.79
CA ALA A 16 -29.06 -18.76 1.39
C ALA A 16 -27.83 -19.58 1.81
N SER A 17 -27.81 -20.14 3.03
CA SER A 17 -26.71 -21.01 3.46
C SER A 17 -26.67 -22.34 2.70
N GLN A 18 -27.83 -22.88 2.30
CA GLN A 18 -27.88 -24.07 1.44
C GLN A 18 -27.35 -23.77 0.04
N ILE A 19 -27.76 -22.65 -0.58
CA ILE A 19 -27.23 -22.20 -1.88
C ILE A 19 -25.71 -22.03 -1.79
N TYR A 20 -25.21 -21.34 -0.76
CA TYR A 20 -23.78 -21.14 -0.56
C TYR A 20 -23.02 -22.47 -0.41
N PHE A 21 -23.55 -23.41 0.38
CA PHE A 21 -22.98 -24.75 0.52
C PHE A 21 -22.93 -25.50 -0.82
N LEU A 22 -24.00 -25.44 -1.63
CA LEU A 22 -24.07 -26.10 -2.93
C LEU A 22 -23.05 -25.51 -3.93
N LEU A 23 -22.83 -24.19 -3.94
CA LEU A 23 -21.80 -23.56 -4.76
C LEU A 23 -20.39 -24.08 -4.45
N ILE A 24 -20.07 -24.27 -3.15
CA ILE A 24 -18.77 -24.74 -2.70
C ILE A 24 -18.60 -26.25 -2.93
N ILE A 25 -19.55 -27.08 -2.51
CA ILE A 25 -19.43 -28.54 -2.60
C ILE A 25 -19.42 -29.08 -4.05
N PHE A 26 -20.19 -28.44 -4.94
CA PHE A 26 -20.18 -28.78 -6.38
C PHE A 26 -19.04 -28.13 -7.16
N GLN A 27 -18.12 -27.43 -6.48
CA GLN A 27 -16.94 -26.81 -7.10
C GLN A 27 -17.33 -25.89 -8.28
N VAL A 28 -18.34 -25.04 -8.07
CA VAL A 28 -18.71 -24.01 -9.04
C VAL A 28 -17.52 -23.04 -9.15
N PRO A 29 -16.93 -22.82 -10.34
CA PRO A 29 -15.77 -21.95 -10.50
C PRO A 29 -16.15 -20.54 -10.06
N LEU A 30 -15.48 -19.99 -9.04
CA LEU A 30 -15.75 -18.65 -8.49
C LEU A 30 -14.71 -17.63 -8.96
N PHE A 31 -13.47 -18.07 -9.13
CA PHE A 31 -12.35 -17.26 -9.57
C PHE A 31 -11.41 -18.10 -10.44
N ARG A 32 -10.28 -17.53 -10.85
CA ARG A 32 -9.15 -18.22 -11.46
C ARG A 32 -7.88 -17.68 -10.79
N PHE A 33 -7.06 -18.56 -10.21
CA PHE A 33 -5.91 -18.18 -9.39
C PHE A 33 -4.76 -19.20 -9.50
N PRO A 34 -3.49 -18.78 -9.62
CA PRO A 34 -2.34 -19.68 -9.69
C PRO A 34 -2.05 -20.33 -8.33
N CYS A 35 -1.86 -21.65 -8.32
CA CYS A 35 -1.67 -22.45 -7.12
C CYS A 35 -0.63 -23.57 -7.36
N ARG A 36 -0.25 -24.30 -6.31
CA ARG A 36 0.75 -25.39 -6.36
C ARG A 36 0.40 -26.50 -7.38
N ILE A 37 -0.88 -26.66 -7.72
CA ILE A 37 -1.41 -27.66 -8.69
C ILE A 37 -1.77 -27.05 -10.07
N GLY A 38 -1.23 -25.87 -10.39
CA GLY A 38 -1.62 -25.10 -11.58
C GLY A 38 -2.76 -24.12 -11.27
N MET A 39 -3.71 -23.93 -12.18
CA MET A 39 -4.81 -22.98 -11.97
C MET A 39 -5.95 -23.60 -11.15
N CYS A 40 -6.20 -23.01 -9.98
CA CYS A 40 -7.37 -23.29 -9.14
C CYS A 40 -8.50 -22.33 -9.49
N GLU A 41 -9.72 -22.85 -9.58
CA GLU A 41 -10.92 -22.10 -9.92
C GLU A 41 -11.93 -21.99 -8.76
N THR A 42 -11.67 -22.73 -7.67
CA THR A 42 -12.59 -22.85 -6.53
C THR A 42 -11.87 -22.81 -5.19
N PRO A 43 -12.55 -22.37 -4.10
CA PRO A 43 -12.03 -22.48 -2.74
C PRO A 43 -11.65 -23.92 -2.36
N MET A 44 -12.42 -24.90 -2.84
CA MET A 44 -12.17 -26.32 -2.61
C MET A 44 -10.85 -26.78 -3.23
N GLU A 45 -10.57 -26.44 -4.50
CA GLU A 45 -9.30 -26.79 -5.15
C GLU A 45 -8.10 -26.16 -4.41
N VAL A 46 -8.21 -24.88 -4.00
CA VAL A 46 -7.16 -24.20 -3.21
C VAL A 46 -6.94 -24.89 -1.86
N THR A 47 -8.00 -25.05 -1.07
CA THR A 47 -7.93 -25.67 0.27
C THR A 47 -7.45 -27.12 0.20
N SER A 48 -7.92 -27.93 -0.75
CA SER A 48 -7.45 -29.31 -0.92
C SER A 48 -5.99 -29.39 -1.37
N SER A 49 -5.52 -28.53 -2.26
CA SER A 49 -4.10 -28.52 -2.67
C SER A 49 -3.15 -28.30 -1.49
N GLN A 50 -3.57 -27.49 -0.52
CA GLN A 50 -2.78 -27.13 0.66
C GLN A 50 -2.91 -28.14 1.79
N LEU A 51 -4.10 -28.72 2.02
CA LEU A 51 -4.29 -29.81 2.97
C LEU A 51 -3.54 -31.09 2.58
N ILE A 52 -3.40 -31.36 1.28
CA ILE A 52 -2.54 -32.44 0.79
C ILE A 52 -1.06 -32.08 1.00
N ALA A 53 -0.64 -30.85 0.65
CA ALA A 53 0.75 -30.43 0.74
C ALA A 53 1.27 -30.15 2.17
N SER A 54 0.41 -30.17 3.17
CA SER A 54 0.74 -30.01 4.60
C SER A 54 0.55 -31.31 5.41
N GLU A 55 0.22 -32.42 4.74
CA GLU A 55 -0.08 -33.74 5.33
C GLU A 55 -1.16 -33.74 6.44
N ALA A 56 -1.88 -32.64 6.60
CA ALA A 56 -2.79 -32.39 7.73
C ALA A 56 -4.07 -33.23 7.70
N LEU A 57 -4.40 -33.87 6.56
CA LEU A 57 -5.53 -34.80 6.43
C LEU A 57 -5.16 -36.01 5.56
N PRO A 58 -5.63 -37.23 5.92
CA PRO A 58 -5.48 -38.40 5.06
C PRO A 58 -6.09 -38.17 3.67
N THR A 59 -5.40 -38.66 2.63
CA THR A 59 -5.82 -38.53 1.22
C THR A 59 -7.24 -39.06 0.96
N VAL A 60 -7.69 -40.05 1.74
CA VAL A 60 -9.07 -40.58 1.74
C VAL A 60 -10.11 -39.49 2.06
N VAL A 61 -9.85 -38.64 3.06
CA VAL A 61 -10.76 -37.55 3.46
C VAL A 61 -10.87 -36.52 2.35
N VAL A 62 -9.74 -36.18 1.71
CA VAL A 62 -9.72 -35.23 0.60
C VAL A 62 -10.45 -35.77 -0.65
N LYS A 63 -10.34 -37.07 -0.95
CA LYS A 63 -11.13 -37.72 -2.01
C LYS A 63 -12.64 -37.63 -1.76
N ILE A 64 -13.10 -37.93 -0.55
CA ILE A 64 -14.52 -37.83 -0.17
C ILE A 64 -15.03 -36.39 -0.36
N ILE A 65 -14.24 -35.40 0.08
CA ILE A 65 -14.57 -33.98 0.00
C ILE A 65 -14.64 -33.47 -1.45
N LEU A 66 -13.77 -33.95 -2.34
CA LEU A 66 -13.73 -33.53 -3.75
C LEU A 66 -14.72 -34.29 -4.66
N SER A 67 -15.22 -35.46 -4.24
CA SER A 67 -16.09 -36.32 -5.05
C SER A 67 -17.35 -35.62 -5.63
N PRO A 68 -18.14 -34.84 -4.86
CA PRO A 68 -19.38 -34.26 -5.38
C PRO A 68 -19.16 -33.24 -6.50
N GLY A 69 -18.08 -32.45 -6.40
CA GLY A 69 -17.71 -31.49 -7.44
C GLY A 69 -17.18 -32.15 -8.71
N ALA A 70 -16.42 -33.25 -8.59
CA ALA A 70 -15.98 -34.03 -9.74
C ALA A 70 -17.16 -34.64 -10.51
N ILE A 71 -18.16 -35.17 -9.79
CA ILE A 71 -19.41 -35.70 -10.38
C ILE A 71 -20.19 -34.57 -11.09
N ALA A 72 -20.38 -33.42 -10.44
CA ALA A 72 -21.05 -32.27 -11.06
C ALA A 72 -20.32 -31.74 -12.31
N LYS A 73 -18.97 -31.75 -12.29
CA LYS A 73 -18.12 -31.35 -13.42
C LYS A 73 -18.20 -32.35 -14.59
N ALA A 74 -18.34 -33.65 -14.31
CA ALA A 74 -18.56 -34.67 -15.33
C ALA A 74 -19.96 -34.54 -15.98
N ILE A 75 -21.01 -34.37 -15.17
CA ILE A 75 -22.40 -34.18 -15.65
C ILE A 75 -22.51 -32.93 -16.54
N THR A 76 -21.95 -31.79 -16.10
CA THR A 76 -22.01 -30.53 -16.86
C THR A 76 -21.20 -30.57 -18.16
N LYS A 77 -20.13 -31.36 -18.23
CA LYS A 77 -19.32 -31.56 -19.45
C LYS A 77 -19.74 -32.76 -20.31
N LYS A 78 -20.75 -33.54 -19.90
CA LYS A 78 -21.15 -34.81 -20.51
C LYS A 78 -20.00 -35.82 -20.68
N THR A 79 -19.06 -35.85 -19.74
CA THR A 79 -17.97 -36.84 -19.72
C THR A 79 -18.32 -38.03 -18.83
N SER A 80 -17.58 -39.13 -18.93
CA SER A 80 -17.67 -40.24 -17.97
C SER A 80 -17.43 -39.74 -16.54
N ILE A 81 -18.15 -40.34 -15.58
CA ILE A 81 -17.98 -40.05 -14.16
C ILE A 81 -16.66 -40.69 -13.72
N PRO A 82 -15.71 -39.93 -13.14
CA PRO A 82 -14.42 -40.49 -12.73
C PRO A 82 -14.58 -41.47 -11.58
N THR A 83 -13.92 -42.62 -11.68
CA THR A 83 -13.86 -43.65 -10.63
C THR A 83 -13.20 -43.07 -9.36
N TYR A 84 -13.65 -43.48 -8.18
CA TYR A 84 -13.16 -42.96 -6.89
C TYR A 84 -11.62 -43.05 -6.70
N ASN A 85 -11.00 -44.06 -7.33
CA ASN A 85 -9.55 -44.21 -7.32
C ASN A 85 -8.83 -43.11 -8.14
N ASP A 86 -9.46 -42.65 -9.22
CA ASP A 86 -8.89 -41.72 -10.22
C ASP A 86 -9.17 -40.22 -9.97
N LEU A 87 -9.95 -39.90 -8.94
CA LEU A 87 -10.25 -38.51 -8.55
C LEU A 87 -9.00 -37.65 -8.28
N LEU A 88 -7.89 -38.28 -7.88
CA LEU A 88 -6.57 -37.63 -7.71
C LEU A 88 -5.54 -38.02 -8.80
N SER A 89 -5.82 -39.01 -9.64
CA SER A 89 -4.98 -39.34 -10.82
C SER A 89 -5.30 -38.44 -12.02
N THR A 90 -6.33 -37.59 -11.92
CA THR A 90 -6.61 -36.57 -12.94
C THR A 90 -5.48 -35.53 -12.97
N GLY A 91 -4.92 -35.26 -14.15
CA GLY A 91 -3.60 -34.62 -14.39
C GLY A 91 -3.28 -33.28 -13.70
N LYS A 92 -4.22 -32.61 -13.02
CA LYS A 92 -3.93 -31.45 -12.14
C LYS A 92 -3.09 -31.83 -10.92
N PHE A 93 -3.36 -32.99 -10.30
CA PHE A 93 -2.76 -33.37 -9.01
C PHE A 93 -1.50 -34.23 -9.12
N ILE A 94 -1.17 -34.75 -10.31
CA ILE A 94 0.02 -35.60 -10.53
C ILE A 94 1.33 -34.81 -10.31
N ASN A 95 1.36 -33.52 -10.64
CA ASN A 95 2.58 -32.68 -10.60
C ASN A 95 2.95 -32.19 -9.18
N MET A 96 2.66 -32.96 -8.14
CA MET A 96 2.73 -32.57 -6.72
C MET A 96 4.17 -32.34 -6.16
N GLY A 97 5.21 -32.41 -6.99
CA GLY A 97 6.62 -32.40 -6.55
C GLY A 97 7.46 -31.16 -6.92
N LYS A 98 6.94 -30.15 -7.63
CA LYS A 98 7.76 -29.04 -8.18
C LYS A 98 7.09 -27.65 -8.13
N GLY A 99 6.69 -27.19 -6.94
CA GLY A 99 6.24 -25.81 -6.69
C GLY A 99 7.01 -25.18 -5.51
N PRO A 100 7.62 -23.99 -5.67
CA PRO A 100 8.41 -23.37 -4.59
C PRO A 100 7.52 -22.85 -3.46
N SER A 101 7.96 -23.05 -2.22
CA SER A 101 7.27 -22.65 -0.97
C SER A 101 7.13 -21.13 -0.79
N THR A 102 7.76 -20.33 -1.65
CA THR A 102 7.73 -18.86 -1.62
C THR A 102 6.44 -18.24 -2.20
N ILE A 103 5.61 -19.03 -2.88
CA ILE A 103 4.34 -18.54 -3.47
C ILE A 103 3.29 -18.26 -2.38
N ASP A 104 3.25 -19.07 -1.32
CA ASP A 104 2.16 -19.00 -0.33
C ASP A 104 2.24 -17.78 0.59
N LEU A 105 3.46 -17.27 0.87
CA LEU A 105 3.62 -16.02 1.64
C LEU A 105 3.09 -14.78 0.90
N LYS A 106 3.03 -14.80 -0.44
CA LYS A 106 2.55 -13.64 -1.22
C LYS A 106 1.03 -13.49 -1.25
N HIS A 107 0.27 -14.57 -1.06
CA HIS A 107 -1.18 -14.59 -1.29
C HIS A 107 -2.00 -15.19 -0.12
N MET A 108 -1.55 -14.95 1.11
CA MET A 108 -2.20 -15.38 2.35
C MET A 108 -3.70 -15.07 2.43
N GLU A 109 -4.17 -14.00 1.78
CA GLU A 109 -5.59 -13.59 1.78
C GLU A 109 -6.48 -14.52 0.96
N VAL A 110 -6.05 -14.97 -0.23
CA VAL A 110 -6.80 -15.94 -1.03
C VAL A 110 -6.81 -17.31 -0.35
N LEU A 111 -5.70 -17.67 0.30
CA LEU A 111 -5.55 -18.91 1.04
C LEU A 111 -6.45 -18.95 2.30
N ALA A 112 -6.32 -17.97 3.19
CA ALA A 112 -7.15 -17.84 4.39
C ALA A 112 -8.64 -17.67 4.03
N GLY A 113 -8.93 -16.88 2.99
CA GLY A 113 -10.28 -16.72 2.46
C GLY A 113 -10.88 -18.03 1.95
N SER A 114 -10.09 -18.88 1.28
CA SER A 114 -10.54 -20.21 0.84
C SER A 114 -10.85 -21.12 2.04
N TYR A 115 -9.99 -21.17 3.06
CA TYR A 115 -10.28 -21.92 4.30
C TYR A 115 -11.56 -21.44 5.00
N PHE A 116 -11.73 -20.12 5.19
CA PHE A 116 -12.96 -19.58 5.79
C PHE A 116 -14.20 -19.78 4.93
N SER A 117 -14.05 -19.76 3.60
CA SER A 117 -15.12 -20.04 2.64
C SER A 117 -15.62 -21.47 2.75
N VAL A 118 -14.70 -22.44 2.78
CA VAL A 118 -15.00 -23.87 2.94
C VAL A 118 -15.56 -24.18 4.33
N ALA A 119 -14.87 -23.78 5.40
CA ALA A 119 -15.34 -23.98 6.77
C ALA A 119 -16.71 -23.31 7.01
N GLY A 120 -16.91 -22.10 6.46
CA GLY A 120 -18.17 -21.37 6.52
C GLY A 120 -19.31 -22.05 5.76
N ALA A 121 -19.04 -22.76 4.67
CA ALA A 121 -20.05 -23.54 3.94
C ALA A 121 -20.56 -24.72 4.77
N PHE A 122 -19.66 -25.53 5.33
CA PHE A 122 -20.05 -26.67 6.17
C PHE A 122 -20.70 -26.22 7.49
N LEU A 123 -20.09 -25.27 8.19
CA LEU A 123 -20.62 -24.80 9.48
C LEU A 123 -21.96 -24.05 9.32
N GLY A 124 -22.17 -23.37 8.19
CA GLY A 124 -23.40 -22.65 7.86
C GLY A 124 -24.67 -23.52 7.88
N LEU A 125 -24.55 -24.82 7.55
CA LEU A 125 -25.66 -25.78 7.63
C LEU A 125 -26.15 -26.01 9.07
N ILE A 126 -25.25 -25.86 10.06
CA ILE A 126 -25.53 -26.11 11.49
C ILE A 126 -25.81 -24.79 12.22
N ARG A 127 -25.01 -23.75 11.98
CA ARG A 127 -25.15 -22.41 12.58
C ARG A 127 -24.84 -21.32 11.55
N SER A 128 -25.79 -20.39 11.37
CA SER A 128 -25.61 -19.20 10.53
C SER A 128 -24.53 -18.28 11.11
N GLY A 129 -23.29 -18.41 10.63
CA GLY A 129 -22.13 -17.61 11.02
C GLY A 129 -21.71 -16.58 9.95
N ARG A 130 -20.72 -15.75 10.28
CA ARG A 130 -20.12 -14.77 9.34
C ARG A 130 -18.94 -15.33 8.53
N MET A 131 -18.50 -16.55 8.81
CA MET A 131 -17.29 -17.16 8.23
C MET A 131 -17.34 -17.26 6.70
N SER A 132 -18.50 -17.60 6.11
CA SER A 132 -18.68 -17.60 4.66
C SER A 132 -18.47 -16.21 4.05
N LEU A 133 -19.04 -15.16 4.64
CA LEU A 133 -18.88 -13.78 4.17
C LEU A 133 -17.42 -13.32 4.28
N PHE A 134 -16.77 -13.56 5.43
CA PHE A 134 -15.34 -13.25 5.60
C PHE A 134 -14.47 -14.02 4.59
N GLY A 135 -14.77 -15.30 4.34
CA GLY A 135 -14.07 -16.11 3.35
C GLY A 135 -14.14 -15.52 1.95
N VAL A 136 -15.35 -15.23 1.44
CA VAL A 136 -15.51 -14.63 0.11
C VAL A 136 -14.88 -13.24 0.03
N MET A 137 -14.99 -12.41 1.07
CA MET A 137 -14.38 -11.07 1.08
C MET A 137 -12.85 -11.13 1.03
N LEU A 138 -12.21 -12.06 1.74
CA LEU A 138 -10.76 -12.25 1.70
C LEU A 138 -10.28 -12.77 0.33
N ILE A 139 -11.04 -13.66 -0.31
CA ILE A 139 -10.75 -14.10 -1.69
C ILE A 139 -10.85 -12.92 -2.67
N ILE A 140 -11.90 -12.10 -2.57
CA ILE A 140 -12.08 -10.91 -3.40
C ILE A 140 -10.93 -9.91 -3.20
N LEU A 141 -10.54 -9.65 -1.94
CA LEU A 141 -9.44 -8.75 -1.59
C LEU A 141 -8.10 -9.25 -2.16
N GLY A 142 -7.80 -10.54 -2.00
CA GLY A 142 -6.55 -11.14 -2.47
C GLY A 142 -6.41 -11.11 -4.00
N ILE A 143 -7.49 -11.42 -4.73
CA ILE A 143 -7.51 -11.31 -6.20
C ILE A 143 -7.45 -9.84 -6.64
N ALA A 144 -8.16 -8.93 -5.97
CA ALA A 144 -8.15 -7.50 -6.28
C ALA A 144 -6.77 -6.88 -6.12
N ARG A 145 -5.97 -7.32 -5.14
CA ARG A 145 -4.56 -6.94 -5.03
C ARG A 145 -3.75 -7.45 -6.22
N GLU A 146 -3.89 -8.71 -6.58
CA GLU A 146 -3.13 -9.31 -7.68
C GLU A 146 -3.36 -8.59 -9.01
N VAL A 147 -4.62 -8.33 -9.36
CA VAL A 147 -5.00 -7.57 -10.58
C VAL A 147 -4.43 -6.14 -10.57
N ASN A 148 -4.32 -5.51 -9.38
CA ASN A 148 -3.83 -4.14 -9.27
C ASN A 148 -2.29 -4.03 -9.24
N PHE A 149 -1.58 -5.07 -8.79
CA PHE A 149 -0.11 -5.15 -8.83
C PHE A 149 0.42 -5.75 -10.14
N GLY A 150 -0.36 -6.56 -10.86
CA GLY A 150 0.05 -7.25 -12.09
C GLY A 150 0.26 -6.37 -13.33
N LYS A 151 -0.15 -5.09 -13.31
CA LYS A 151 -0.10 -4.16 -14.46
C LYS A 151 1.29 -3.79 -15.00
N HIS A 152 2.38 -4.33 -14.43
CA HIS A 152 3.76 -3.95 -14.78
C HIS A 152 4.61 -5.07 -15.41
N ALA A 153 4.03 -6.22 -15.79
CA ALA A 153 4.76 -7.28 -16.49
C ALA A 153 4.04 -7.69 -17.79
N PRO A 154 4.63 -7.49 -18.98
CA PRO A 154 4.04 -7.97 -20.23
C PRO A 154 4.38 -9.44 -20.41
N ASN A 155 3.49 -10.39 -20.07
CA ASN A 155 3.56 -11.77 -20.57
C ASN A 155 2.28 -12.60 -20.34
N ASP A 156 1.83 -13.27 -21.41
CA ASP A 156 0.95 -14.45 -21.43
C ASP A 156 -0.49 -14.31 -20.82
N PRO A 157 -1.52 -14.04 -21.66
CA PRO A 157 -2.91 -13.85 -21.20
C PRO A 157 -3.60 -15.11 -20.66
N SER A 158 -2.90 -16.26 -20.60
CA SER A 158 -3.46 -17.50 -20.04
C SER A 158 -3.39 -17.57 -18.50
N LYS A 159 -2.61 -16.67 -17.86
CA LYS A 159 -2.24 -16.72 -16.42
C LYS A 159 -2.90 -15.66 -15.54
N GLU A 160 -3.71 -14.75 -16.09
CA GLU A 160 -4.34 -13.67 -15.32
C GLU A 160 -5.34 -14.20 -14.26
N ALA A 161 -5.34 -13.55 -13.09
CA ALA A 161 -6.30 -13.82 -12.03
C ALA A 161 -7.64 -13.13 -12.34
N CYS A 162 -8.74 -13.88 -12.33
CA CYS A 162 -10.06 -13.38 -12.75
C CYS A 162 -11.17 -13.80 -11.78
N MET A 163 -12.22 -12.99 -11.65
CA MET A 163 -13.44 -13.35 -10.92
C MET A 163 -14.54 -13.76 -11.89
N TYR A 164 -15.21 -14.89 -11.63
CA TYR A 164 -16.35 -15.35 -12.42
C TYR A 164 -17.67 -14.76 -11.91
N ARG A 165 -18.69 -14.68 -12.77
CA ARG A 165 -20.02 -14.12 -12.42
C ARG A 165 -20.72 -14.87 -11.26
N SER A 166 -20.39 -16.14 -11.07
CA SER A 166 -20.73 -16.99 -9.92
C SER A 166 -20.24 -16.44 -8.58
N MET A 167 -19.13 -15.70 -8.53
CA MET A 167 -18.63 -15.03 -7.31
C MET A 167 -19.69 -14.12 -6.70
N TYR A 168 -20.44 -13.39 -7.54
CA TYR A 168 -21.53 -12.53 -7.09
C TYR A 168 -22.62 -13.32 -6.35
N ILE A 169 -22.96 -14.51 -6.84
CA ILE A 169 -23.94 -15.41 -6.22
C ILE A 169 -23.40 -15.92 -4.88
N ALA A 170 -22.09 -16.21 -4.79
CA ALA A 170 -21.43 -16.58 -3.53
C ALA A 170 -21.44 -15.43 -2.51
N VAL A 171 -21.13 -14.19 -2.90
CA VAL A 171 -21.23 -13.00 -2.04
C VAL A 171 -22.66 -12.82 -1.51
N LEU A 172 -23.65 -12.86 -2.41
CA LEU A 172 -25.04 -12.58 -2.08
C LEU A 172 -25.62 -13.65 -1.15
N SER A 173 -25.34 -14.93 -1.41
CA SER A 173 -25.74 -16.04 -0.55
C SER A 173 -25.00 -16.07 0.79
N ALA A 174 -23.72 -15.69 0.84
CA ALA A 174 -22.98 -15.52 2.09
C ALA A 174 -23.56 -14.39 2.97
N PHE A 175 -23.91 -13.25 2.36
CA PHE A 175 -24.55 -12.13 3.06
C PHE A 175 -25.93 -12.51 3.61
N PHE A 176 -26.82 -13.08 2.78
CA PHE A 176 -28.15 -13.51 3.22
C PHE A 176 -28.13 -14.70 4.18
N SER A 177 -27.04 -15.47 4.27
CA SER A 177 -26.87 -16.49 5.33
C SER A 177 -26.88 -15.87 6.73
N ILE A 178 -26.46 -14.61 6.91
CA ILE A 178 -26.37 -13.97 8.23
C ILE A 178 -27.76 -13.56 8.75
N ARG A 179 -28.37 -14.45 9.54
CA ARG A 179 -29.72 -14.28 10.13
C ARG A 179 -29.93 -12.99 10.94
N GLY A 180 -28.85 -12.40 11.47
CA GLY A 180 -28.91 -11.12 12.18
C GLY A 180 -29.21 -9.94 11.25
N ASP A 181 -28.55 -9.91 10.09
CA ASP A 181 -28.60 -8.79 9.16
C ASP A 181 -29.84 -8.91 8.24
N VAL A 182 -30.24 -10.12 7.86
CA VAL A 182 -31.58 -10.38 7.26
C VAL A 182 -32.72 -9.92 8.18
N ARG A 183 -32.58 -10.09 9.51
CA ARG A 183 -33.60 -9.63 10.46
C ARG A 183 -33.67 -8.12 10.56
N LYS A 184 -32.55 -7.40 10.42
CA LYS A 184 -32.54 -5.93 10.33
C LYS A 184 -33.25 -5.49 9.05
N LEU A 185 -32.89 -6.08 7.91
CA LEU A 185 -33.48 -5.80 6.60
C LEU A 185 -35.01 -5.98 6.59
N ILE A 186 -35.53 -7.08 7.15
CA ILE A 186 -37.00 -7.33 7.20
C ILE A 186 -37.73 -6.42 8.21
N ARG A 187 -37.03 -5.85 9.20
CA ARG A 187 -37.64 -4.93 10.19
C ARG A 187 -37.74 -3.49 9.69
N PHE A 188 -36.86 -3.07 8.79
CA PHE A 188 -36.90 -1.74 8.17
C PHE A 188 -37.77 -1.74 6.91
N LYS A 189 -39.08 -1.56 7.09
CA LYS A 189 -39.88 -0.91 6.04
C LYS A 189 -39.65 0.60 6.20
N GLN A 190 -39.11 1.24 5.16
CA GLN A 190 -38.85 2.69 5.10
C GLN A 190 -37.64 3.23 5.90
N ASN A 191 -36.44 2.75 5.58
CA ASN A 191 -35.37 3.68 5.16
C ASN A 191 -34.28 2.93 4.38
N SER A 192 -34.39 2.98 3.05
CA SER A 192 -33.68 2.09 2.12
C SER A 192 -32.21 2.47 1.88
N PHE A 193 -31.60 3.35 2.68
CA PHE A 193 -30.28 3.87 2.35
C PHE A 193 -29.12 3.03 2.92
N LEU A 194 -29.10 2.69 4.21
CA LEU A 194 -27.86 2.15 4.81
C LEU A 194 -27.55 0.68 4.45
N VAL A 195 -28.54 -0.23 4.52
CA VAL A 195 -28.32 -1.65 4.19
C VAL A 195 -28.25 -1.83 2.67
N LEU A 196 -29.09 -1.09 1.92
CA LEU A 196 -29.00 -1.08 0.47
C LEU A 196 -27.69 -0.44 0.01
N SER A 197 -27.16 0.59 0.69
CA SER A 197 -25.82 1.13 0.43
C SER A 197 -24.74 0.10 0.72
N SER A 198 -24.77 -0.61 1.86
CA SER A 198 -23.77 -1.68 2.09
C SER A 198 -23.82 -2.78 1.01
N ALA A 199 -25.02 -3.17 0.56
CA ALA A 199 -25.17 -4.11 -0.55
C ALA A 199 -24.75 -3.48 -1.90
N LEU A 200 -25.17 -2.26 -2.20
CA LEU A 200 -24.83 -1.52 -3.43
C LEU A 200 -23.36 -1.17 -3.51
N ILE A 201 -22.65 -0.97 -2.39
CA ILE A 201 -21.19 -0.80 -2.36
C ILE A 201 -20.53 -2.15 -2.67
N LEU A 202 -20.96 -3.25 -2.05
CA LEU A 202 -20.50 -4.60 -2.40
C LEU A 202 -20.77 -4.96 -3.88
N ILE A 203 -21.94 -4.59 -4.40
CA ILE A 203 -22.36 -4.80 -5.78
C ILE A 203 -21.61 -3.85 -6.73
N SER A 204 -21.38 -2.60 -6.35
CA SER A 204 -20.67 -1.58 -7.15
C SER A 204 -19.18 -1.86 -7.20
N MET A 205 -18.56 -2.30 -6.10
CA MET A 205 -17.18 -2.80 -6.12
C MET A 205 -17.06 -4.00 -7.07
N ALA A 206 -17.98 -4.98 -7.01
CA ALA A 206 -17.99 -6.11 -7.94
C ALA A 206 -18.29 -5.71 -9.40
N ALA A 207 -19.17 -4.73 -9.64
CA ALA A 207 -19.54 -4.26 -10.98
C ALA A 207 -18.46 -3.37 -11.61
N SER A 208 -17.74 -2.58 -10.81
CA SER A 208 -16.60 -1.77 -11.27
C SER A 208 -15.47 -2.64 -11.80
N PHE A 209 -15.24 -3.83 -11.22
CA PHE A 209 -14.33 -4.83 -11.80
C PHE A 209 -14.81 -5.38 -13.16
N GLN A 210 -16.11 -5.43 -13.42
CA GLN A 210 -16.64 -5.88 -14.71
C GLN A 210 -16.42 -4.85 -15.82
N SER A 211 -16.34 -3.55 -15.49
CA SER A 211 -15.99 -2.48 -16.43
C SER A 211 -14.52 -2.49 -16.88
N LEU A 212 -13.64 -3.25 -16.22
CA LEU A 212 -12.21 -3.33 -16.52
C LEU A 212 -11.82 -4.56 -17.37
N ASN A 213 -12.73 -5.54 -17.53
CA ASN A 213 -12.41 -6.87 -18.09
C ASN A 213 -13.17 -7.22 -19.39
N HIS A 214 -13.66 -6.23 -20.16
CA HIS A 214 -14.26 -6.47 -21.47
C HIS A 214 -13.49 -5.77 -22.59
N PRO A 215 -12.88 -6.50 -23.54
CA PRO A 215 -12.53 -5.91 -24.83
C PRO A 215 -13.84 -5.59 -25.57
N SER A 216 -13.96 -4.35 -26.04
CA SER A 216 -15.09 -3.89 -26.83
C SER A 216 -15.04 -4.48 -28.23
N HIS A 217 -15.80 -5.56 -28.45
CA HIS A 217 -16.13 -5.99 -29.81
C HIS A 217 -17.01 -4.95 -30.49
N ALA A 218 -16.38 -4.04 -31.23
CA ALA A 218 -17.06 -3.12 -32.11
C ALA A 218 -17.86 -3.92 -33.15
N LEU A 219 -19.18 -3.72 -33.18
CA LEU A 219 -20.10 -4.42 -34.08
C LEU A 219 -19.98 -3.82 -35.50
N GLY A 220 -18.90 -4.17 -36.20
CA GLY A 220 -18.66 -3.75 -37.59
C GLY A 220 -19.67 -4.38 -38.54
N PHE A 221 -20.68 -3.61 -38.93
CA PHE A 221 -21.70 -4.02 -39.90
C PHE A 221 -21.05 -4.27 -41.26
N ILE A 222 -21.05 -5.52 -41.73
CA ILE A 222 -20.58 -5.86 -43.08
C ILE A 222 -21.68 -5.45 -44.08
N SER A 223 -21.55 -4.27 -44.68
CA SER A 223 -22.23 -3.97 -45.95
C SER A 223 -21.39 -4.54 -47.10
N ARG A 224 -22.00 -5.43 -47.87
CA ARG A 224 -21.32 -6.20 -48.94
C ARG A 224 -21.74 -5.64 -50.29
N GLN A 225 -20.89 -4.85 -50.93
CA GLN A 225 -21.04 -4.52 -52.34
C GLN A 225 -19.72 -4.69 -53.11
N ARG A 226 -19.82 -4.69 -54.44
CA ARG A 226 -19.06 -5.53 -55.36
C ARG A 226 -18.57 -4.68 -56.56
N SER A 227 -17.59 -5.20 -57.31
CA SER A 227 -16.98 -4.61 -58.52
C SER A 227 -15.84 -3.61 -58.23
N GLN A 228 -14.71 -3.56 -58.97
CA GLN A 228 -14.31 -4.29 -60.18
C GLN A 228 -12.76 -4.38 -60.29
N ASN A 229 -12.25 -5.32 -61.10
CA ASN A 229 -10.80 -5.55 -61.30
C ASN A 229 -10.12 -4.44 -62.13
N THR A 230 -8.79 -4.32 -62.02
CA THR A 230 -7.85 -4.32 -63.18
C THR A 230 -6.47 -4.83 -62.72
N VAL A 231 -5.70 -5.42 -63.64
CA VAL A 231 -4.56 -6.34 -63.41
C VAL A 231 -3.22 -5.75 -63.88
N GLY A 232 -2.12 -6.10 -63.20
CA GLY A 232 -0.75 -6.09 -63.73
C GLY A 232 0.30 -5.70 -62.66
N ARG A 233 1.36 -6.47 -62.38
CA ARG A 233 1.87 -7.76 -62.93
C ARG A 233 2.47 -8.61 -61.78
N ASN A 234 2.33 -9.94 -61.86
CA ASN A 234 3.02 -10.96 -61.03
C ASN A 234 4.34 -11.41 -61.70
N PRO A 235 5.13 -12.39 -61.19
CA PRO A 235 5.22 -13.04 -59.85
C PRO A 235 6.64 -12.81 -59.22
N VAL A 236 7.19 -13.43 -58.15
CA VAL A 236 7.44 -14.86 -57.80
C VAL A 236 7.92 -14.99 -56.34
N LEU A 237 7.64 -16.12 -55.68
CA LEU A 237 8.26 -16.60 -54.43
C LEU A 237 9.51 -17.46 -54.71
N ALA A 238 10.65 -17.24 -54.02
CA ALA A 238 11.68 -18.26 -53.75
C ALA A 238 12.72 -17.77 -52.70
N LEU A 239 13.46 -18.70 -52.10
CA LEU A 239 14.45 -18.47 -51.02
C LEU A 239 15.87 -18.15 -51.54
N SER A 240 16.67 -17.47 -50.69
CA SER A 240 18.12 -17.61 -50.35
C SER A 240 19.07 -18.36 -51.31
N PRO A 241 20.35 -17.92 -51.50
CA PRO A 241 21.32 -17.86 -50.38
C PRO A 241 22.49 -16.82 -50.46
N SER A 242 23.39 -16.91 -49.46
CA SER A 242 24.82 -16.53 -49.32
C SER A 242 25.67 -16.29 -50.59
N SER A 243 26.84 -15.65 -50.61
CA SER A 243 27.78 -14.96 -49.67
C SER A 243 28.97 -14.40 -50.50
N ILE A 244 29.98 -13.74 -49.91
CA ILE A 244 31.42 -13.98 -50.25
C ILE A 244 32.38 -13.36 -49.21
N ILE A 245 33.43 -14.13 -48.92
CA ILE A 245 34.48 -14.00 -47.89
C ILE A 245 35.74 -14.65 -48.52
N PRO A 246 37.01 -14.22 -48.30
CA PRO A 246 37.69 -14.45 -47.01
C PRO A 246 38.83 -13.44 -46.65
N LYS A 247 39.43 -13.56 -45.45
CA LYS A 247 40.76 -14.20 -45.25
C LYS A 247 41.02 -14.50 -43.75
N ILE A 248 41.03 -15.79 -43.38
CA ILE A 248 42.20 -16.63 -42.96
C ILE A 248 42.55 -16.37 -41.47
N GLU A 249 42.12 -17.22 -40.52
CA GLU A 249 42.75 -18.47 -40.02
C GLU A 249 44.06 -18.21 -39.22
N GLU A 250 44.41 -18.88 -38.13
CA GLU A 250 43.87 -20.03 -37.36
C GLU A 250 44.34 -19.87 -35.88
N SER A 251 43.67 -20.36 -34.82
CA SER A 251 43.94 -21.69 -34.23
C SER A 251 43.34 -21.77 -32.80
N GLY A 252 42.95 -22.98 -32.35
CA GLY A 252 42.91 -23.35 -30.92
C GLY A 252 41.53 -23.35 -30.24
N ASP A 253 41.01 -24.54 -29.94
CA ASP A 253 39.70 -24.79 -29.32
C ASP A 253 39.82 -25.33 -27.87
N LEU A 254 38.68 -25.48 -27.19
CA LEU A 254 38.38 -26.35 -26.02
C LEU A 254 38.64 -25.88 -24.56
N LEU A 255 37.49 -25.63 -23.89
CA LEU A 255 37.05 -26.08 -22.55
C LEU A 255 36.89 -25.10 -21.36
N ASP A 256 35.77 -25.34 -20.67
CA ASP A 256 35.34 -24.83 -19.36
C ASP A 256 36.42 -24.89 -18.26
N PHE A 257 36.38 -23.94 -17.31
CA PHE A 257 35.83 -24.21 -15.96
C PHE A 257 35.89 -22.97 -15.02
N SER A 258 34.86 -22.87 -14.16
CA SER A 258 34.90 -22.37 -12.77
C SER A 258 35.38 -20.95 -12.45
N LYS A 259 34.67 -20.37 -11.46
CA LYS A 259 35.14 -19.39 -10.46
C LYS A 259 36.68 -19.25 -10.39
N ASN A 260 37.17 -18.03 -10.59
CA ASN A 260 38.12 -17.50 -9.62
C ASN A 260 38.01 -16.00 -9.42
N SER A 261 38.32 -15.58 -8.19
CA SER A 261 38.40 -14.19 -7.78
C SER A 261 39.51 -13.46 -8.56
N ARG A 262 39.18 -12.33 -9.19
CA ARG A 262 40.15 -11.25 -9.42
C ARG A 262 39.49 -9.90 -9.17
N SER A 263 39.78 -9.39 -7.98
CA SER A 263 39.57 -8.01 -7.57
C SER A 263 40.17 -7.04 -8.59
N THR A 264 39.32 -6.32 -9.31
CA THR A 264 39.72 -5.09 -10.01
C THR A 264 39.93 -3.99 -8.98
N SER A 265 41.13 -3.93 -8.44
CA SER A 265 41.64 -2.79 -7.69
C SER A 265 41.79 -1.59 -8.64
N ALA A 266 40.69 -0.89 -8.90
CA ALA A 266 40.77 0.49 -9.36
C ALA A 266 41.43 1.30 -8.23
N LEU A 267 42.48 2.05 -8.58
CA LEU A 267 43.30 2.80 -7.64
C LEU A 267 42.47 3.90 -6.97
N ILE A 268 42.00 3.65 -5.75
CA ILE A 268 41.65 4.70 -4.80
C ILE A 268 42.96 5.08 -4.13
N ASP A 269 43.69 5.99 -4.77
CA ASP A 269 44.86 6.64 -4.19
C ASP A 269 44.43 7.95 -3.53
N GLY A 270 44.85 8.14 -2.27
CA GLY A 270 44.43 9.27 -1.43
C GLY A 270 43.12 9.07 -0.66
N GLY A 271 43.17 9.24 0.67
CA GLY A 271 42.01 9.21 1.57
C GLY A 271 41.15 10.48 1.47
N GLY A 272 40.61 10.76 0.30
CA GLY A 272 39.73 11.91 0.04
C GLY A 272 38.30 11.67 0.51
N SER A 273 37.73 12.68 1.18
CA SER A 273 36.28 12.78 1.41
C SER A 273 35.52 12.68 0.08
N LEU A 274 34.49 11.82 0.01
CA LEU A 274 33.65 11.69 -1.19
C LEU A 274 32.84 12.96 -1.52
N LEU A 275 32.74 13.89 -0.57
CA LEU A 275 31.98 15.14 -0.69
C LEU A 275 32.79 16.35 -0.21
N SER A 276 32.44 17.50 -0.75
CA SER A 276 32.85 18.84 -0.30
C SER A 276 32.04 19.32 0.91
N ARG A 277 32.57 20.32 1.64
CA ARG A 277 31.94 20.93 2.83
C ARG A 277 30.60 21.62 2.59
N ASN A 278 30.20 21.87 1.35
CA ASN A 278 28.87 22.38 0.99
C ASN A 278 27.82 21.27 0.80
N SER A 279 28.10 20.03 1.20
CA SER A 279 27.17 18.91 1.04
C SER A 279 26.22 18.69 2.22
N VAL A 280 25.04 18.10 1.95
CA VAL A 280 24.01 17.80 2.95
C VAL A 280 23.88 16.30 3.20
N GLY A 281 24.03 15.86 4.45
CA GLY A 281 23.78 14.49 4.88
C GLY A 281 22.33 14.30 5.36
N VAL A 282 21.58 13.41 4.73
CA VAL A 282 20.16 13.18 5.03
C VAL A 282 19.97 11.82 5.73
N ILE A 283 19.53 11.86 7.00
CA ILE A 283 19.14 10.67 7.77
C ILE A 283 17.71 10.27 7.37
N GLY A 284 17.61 9.33 6.44
CA GLY A 284 16.35 8.86 5.86
C GLY A 284 15.81 7.56 6.45
N GLY A 285 14.65 7.17 5.94
CA GLY A 285 13.99 5.91 6.28
C GLY A 285 13.19 5.95 7.59
N ALA A 286 13.29 7.03 8.38
CA ALA A 286 12.41 7.27 9.52
C ALA A 286 10.95 7.45 9.07
N SER A 287 10.74 8.33 8.09
CA SER A 287 9.53 8.43 7.28
C SER A 287 9.95 8.40 5.81
N VAL A 288 9.56 7.36 5.08
CA VAL A 288 9.92 7.22 3.66
C VAL A 288 9.28 8.34 2.82
N VAL A 289 8.04 8.72 3.14
CA VAL A 289 7.31 9.79 2.44
C VAL A 289 8.02 11.13 2.62
N SER A 290 8.36 11.51 3.86
CA SER A 290 9.03 12.79 4.11
C SER A 290 10.51 12.79 3.70
N THR A 291 11.18 11.64 3.70
CA THR A 291 12.51 11.50 3.08
C THR A 291 12.47 11.84 1.58
N VAL A 292 11.51 11.29 0.84
CA VAL A 292 11.37 11.56 -0.61
C VAL A 292 10.89 12.99 -0.88
N LYS A 293 9.92 13.50 -0.10
CA LYS A 293 9.47 14.91 -0.18
C LYS A 293 10.64 15.87 0.06
N PHE A 294 11.46 15.60 1.08
CA PHE A 294 12.64 16.41 1.39
C PHE A 294 13.67 16.39 0.26
N ALA A 295 14.05 15.21 -0.25
CA ALA A 295 15.00 15.10 -1.35
C ALA A 295 14.54 15.87 -2.59
N LYS A 296 13.24 15.78 -2.95
CA LYS A 296 12.67 16.59 -4.02
C LYS A 296 12.75 18.09 -3.72
N LYS A 297 12.30 18.52 -2.53
CA LYS A 297 12.35 19.93 -2.11
C LYS A 297 13.78 20.48 -2.11
N LEU A 298 14.77 19.69 -1.69
CA LEU A 298 16.18 20.09 -1.70
C LEU A 298 16.65 20.41 -3.12
N VAL A 299 16.33 19.57 -4.10
CA VAL A 299 16.62 19.82 -5.53
C VAL A 299 15.84 21.03 -6.05
N ASP A 300 14.51 21.04 -5.87
CA ASP A 300 13.60 22.08 -6.36
C ASP A 300 13.92 23.49 -5.81
N TRP A 301 14.43 23.59 -4.57
CA TRP A 301 14.84 24.85 -3.95
C TRP A 301 16.28 25.23 -4.31
N SER A 302 17.19 24.27 -4.52
CA SER A 302 18.57 24.56 -4.94
C SER A 302 18.63 25.14 -6.36
N SER A 303 17.72 24.73 -7.25
CA SER A 303 17.72 25.15 -8.66
C SER A 303 16.97 26.45 -8.96
N LYS A 304 16.48 27.19 -7.95
CA LYS A 304 15.72 28.43 -8.16
C LYS A 304 16.58 29.67 -8.41
N ASP A 305 17.85 29.63 -8.01
CA ASP A 305 18.80 30.68 -8.33
C ASP A 305 19.58 30.23 -9.59
N ALA A 306 19.41 30.97 -10.70
CA ALA A 306 19.85 30.57 -12.03
C ALA A 306 21.38 30.38 -12.17
N GLU A 307 22.15 30.81 -11.18
CA GLU A 307 23.62 30.75 -11.15
C GLU A 307 24.16 29.68 -10.17
N SER A 308 23.32 29.06 -9.32
CA SER A 308 23.80 28.08 -8.33
C SER A 308 23.67 26.64 -8.82
N SER A 309 24.76 25.87 -8.69
CA SER A 309 24.77 24.42 -8.87
C SER A 309 23.86 23.72 -7.85
N SER A 310 23.34 22.54 -8.21
CA SER A 310 22.59 21.71 -7.27
C SER A 310 23.49 21.33 -6.10
N ILE A 311 23.00 21.52 -4.88
CA ILE A 311 23.75 21.15 -3.67
C ILE A 311 23.96 19.63 -3.63
N PRO A 312 25.21 19.16 -3.45
CA PRO A 312 25.49 17.74 -3.30
C PRO A 312 24.88 17.22 -1.99
N PHE A 313 24.28 16.04 -2.03
CA PHE A 313 23.73 15.42 -0.82
C PHE A 313 23.92 13.90 -0.84
N VAL A 314 24.04 13.31 0.36
CA VAL A 314 24.04 11.86 0.54
C VAL A 314 22.87 11.47 1.43
N LEU A 315 22.07 10.53 0.96
CA LEU A 315 20.88 10.04 1.64
C LEU A 315 21.15 8.64 2.22
N CYS A 316 21.20 8.54 3.55
CA CYS A 316 21.28 7.26 4.24
C CYS A 316 19.88 6.81 4.67
N SER A 317 19.23 5.96 3.88
CA SER A 317 17.86 5.47 4.13
C SER A 317 17.82 3.94 4.24
N ASP A 318 17.22 3.45 5.32
CA ASP A 318 17.09 2.01 5.62
C ASP A 318 15.66 1.74 6.15
N PRO A 319 14.93 0.74 5.61
CA PRO A 319 13.59 0.38 6.05
C PRO A 319 13.48 -0.17 7.48
N VAL A 320 14.56 -0.59 8.16
CA VAL A 320 14.50 -1.06 9.55
C VAL A 320 13.95 0.03 10.47
N LEU A 321 14.53 1.24 10.40
CA LEU A 321 14.09 2.41 11.18
C LEU A 321 12.61 2.77 10.96
N SER A 322 12.09 2.56 9.75
CA SER A 322 10.68 2.82 9.45
C SER A 322 9.75 1.96 10.30
N LYS A 323 10.09 0.69 10.56
CA LYS A 323 9.25 -0.21 11.35
C LYS A 323 9.21 0.23 12.82
N GLU A 324 10.38 0.54 13.37
CA GLU A 324 10.55 0.98 14.76
C GLU A 324 9.78 2.27 15.04
N LEU A 325 9.89 3.27 14.16
CA LEU A 325 9.19 4.54 14.32
C LEU A 325 7.70 4.46 13.98
N LEU A 326 7.28 3.64 13.00
CA LEU A 326 5.86 3.36 12.77
C LEU A 326 5.20 2.67 13.98
N PHE A 327 5.93 1.86 14.77
CA PHE A 327 5.42 1.33 16.05
C PHE A 327 5.33 2.40 17.15
N HIS A 328 6.06 3.51 17.05
CA HIS A 328 5.93 4.64 17.94
C HIS A 328 4.70 5.48 17.57
N GLU A 329 4.60 5.87 16.30
CA GLU A 329 3.54 6.75 15.80
C GLU A 329 2.17 6.04 15.75
N ARG A 330 2.07 4.83 15.18
CA ARG A 330 0.77 4.11 15.11
C ARG A 330 0.25 3.64 16.46
N SER A 331 1.13 3.50 17.45
CA SER A 331 0.72 3.22 18.83
C SER A 331 0.12 4.44 19.54
N SER A 332 0.22 5.63 18.94
CA SER A 332 -0.50 6.82 19.38
C SER A 332 -1.86 7.00 18.70
N LEU A 333 -2.16 6.30 17.59
CA LEU A 333 -3.51 6.28 16.99
C LEU A 333 -4.44 5.29 17.75
N PRO A 334 -5.49 5.77 18.45
CA PRO A 334 -6.33 4.90 19.29
C PRO A 334 -7.09 3.81 18.53
N PHE A 335 -7.29 3.96 17.22
CA PHE A 335 -8.01 3.01 16.38
C PHE A 335 -7.15 1.82 15.92
N LEU A 336 -5.83 1.97 15.89
CA LEU A 336 -4.90 0.89 15.50
C LEU A 336 -4.43 0.06 16.71
N THR A 337 -4.67 0.52 17.93
CA THR A 337 -4.35 -0.21 19.16
C THR A 337 -5.48 -1.15 19.57
N SER A 338 -5.30 -2.46 19.39
CA SER A 338 -6.03 -3.43 20.22
C SER A 338 -5.57 -3.28 21.67
N LYS A 339 -6.49 -3.13 22.63
CA LYS A 339 -6.20 -2.96 24.07
C LYS A 339 -4.99 -3.80 24.53
N GLY A 340 -3.89 -3.13 24.84
CA GLY A 340 -2.64 -3.76 25.28
C GLY A 340 -1.71 -2.75 25.96
N GLU A 341 -1.42 -3.02 27.24
CA GLU A 341 -0.46 -2.41 28.17
C GLU A 341 0.39 -1.20 27.71
N HIS A 342 0.29 -0.10 28.48
CA HIS A 342 1.37 0.90 28.59
C HIS A 342 2.62 0.25 29.18
N ARG A 343 3.55 -0.19 28.32
CA ARG A 343 4.96 -0.37 28.70
C ARG A 343 5.74 0.84 28.22
N ALA A 344 6.61 1.39 29.07
CA ALA A 344 7.63 2.34 28.63
C ALA A 344 8.45 1.63 27.54
N LYS A 345 8.43 2.18 26.33
CA LYS A 345 9.12 1.57 25.18
C LYS A 345 10.59 1.92 25.25
N ASP A 346 11.44 0.93 25.08
CA ASP A 346 12.87 1.15 24.90
C ASP A 346 13.09 1.88 23.56
N HIS A 347 13.61 3.10 23.63
CA HIS A 347 13.93 3.94 22.47
C HIS A 347 15.39 3.75 22.00
N GLY A 348 16.21 3.04 22.77
CA GLY A 348 17.63 2.81 22.50
C GLY A 348 17.94 2.29 21.09
N PRO A 349 17.18 1.32 20.52
CA PRO A 349 17.40 0.85 19.14
C PRO A 349 17.25 1.94 18.09
N ALA A 350 16.22 2.78 18.20
CA ALA A 350 15.94 3.85 17.24
C ALA A 350 16.99 4.97 17.35
N VAL A 351 17.37 5.37 18.57
CA VAL A 351 18.44 6.36 18.81
C VAL A 351 19.79 5.83 18.30
N SER A 352 20.10 4.56 18.54
CA SER A 352 21.30 3.89 18.02
C SER A 352 21.34 3.90 16.49
N ASN A 353 20.25 3.51 15.81
CA ASN A 353 20.16 3.54 14.34
C ASN A 353 20.37 4.98 13.79
N LEU A 354 19.73 5.97 14.40
CA LEU A 354 19.89 7.39 14.03
C LEU A 354 21.34 7.86 14.23
N ARG A 355 22.00 7.51 15.35
CA ARG A 355 23.42 7.81 15.62
C ARG A 355 24.35 7.12 14.61
N THR A 356 24.14 5.85 14.28
CA THR A 356 24.94 5.14 13.26
C THR A 356 24.82 5.80 11.88
N LYS A 357 23.60 6.18 11.47
CA LYS A 357 23.37 6.90 10.21
C LYS A 357 24.02 8.28 10.20
N ARG A 358 23.94 9.03 11.31
CA ARG A 358 24.67 10.29 11.51
C ARG A 358 26.16 10.11 11.26
N ILE A 359 26.80 9.17 11.96
CA ILE A 359 28.24 8.91 11.87
C ILE A 359 28.64 8.49 10.45
N PHE A 360 27.84 7.67 9.77
CA PHE A 360 28.07 7.31 8.37
C PHE A 360 28.07 8.53 7.44
N LEU A 361 27.14 9.47 7.63
CA LEU A 361 27.04 10.67 6.81
C LEU A 361 28.19 11.66 7.08
N GLU A 362 28.61 11.82 8.33
CA GLU A 362 29.80 12.60 8.69
C GLU A 362 31.06 12.01 8.05
N ASN A 363 31.27 10.69 8.15
CA ASN A 363 32.38 10.00 7.49
C ASN A 363 32.30 10.04 5.95
N SER A 364 31.13 10.33 5.38
CA SER A 364 30.95 10.54 3.93
C SER A 364 31.31 11.96 3.48
N GLY A 365 31.62 12.88 4.40
CA GLY A 365 31.97 14.27 4.10
C GLY A 365 30.82 15.28 4.17
N ALA A 366 29.67 14.91 4.74
CA ALA A 366 28.52 15.80 4.86
C ALA A 366 28.87 17.07 5.66
N GLY A 367 28.65 18.25 5.07
CA GLY A 367 28.89 19.55 5.72
C GLY A 367 27.84 19.94 6.76
N CYS A 368 26.61 19.41 6.65
CA CYS A 368 25.59 19.47 7.69
C CYS A 368 24.68 18.24 7.64
N ILE A 369 24.02 17.91 8.75
CA ILE A 369 23.12 16.77 8.86
C ILE A 369 21.67 17.25 8.99
N VAL A 370 20.73 16.51 8.40
CA VAL A 370 19.28 16.74 8.52
C VAL A 370 18.49 15.44 8.68
N THR A 371 17.39 15.49 9.42
CA THR A 371 16.46 14.35 9.60
C THR A 371 15.04 14.77 9.23
N PRO A 372 14.53 14.44 8.02
CA PRO A 372 13.18 14.78 7.57
C PRO A 372 12.11 13.82 8.13
N CYS A 373 11.92 13.83 9.45
CA CYS A 373 10.86 13.11 10.16
C CYS A 373 10.55 13.84 11.48
N HIS A 374 9.28 14.23 11.72
CA HIS A 374 8.90 15.02 12.91
C HIS A 374 9.24 14.31 14.22
N VAL A 375 8.80 13.06 14.39
CA VAL A 375 8.95 12.31 15.64
C VAL A 375 10.43 12.10 16.01
N SER A 376 11.32 11.97 15.04
CA SER A 376 12.76 11.77 15.29
C SER A 376 13.45 12.93 16.01
N HIS A 377 12.91 14.16 15.95
CA HIS A 377 13.47 15.30 16.71
C HIS A 377 13.18 15.21 18.22
N SER A 378 12.34 14.28 18.67
CA SER A 378 12.14 14.00 20.10
C SER A 378 13.41 13.46 20.78
N TRP A 379 14.29 12.80 20.01
CA TRP A 379 15.59 12.30 20.47
C TRP A 379 16.75 13.11 19.86
N TYR A 380 16.50 14.35 19.44
CA TYR A 380 17.50 15.18 18.76
C TYR A 380 18.77 15.34 19.61
N ASP A 381 18.63 15.70 20.89
CA ASP A 381 19.78 15.95 21.78
C ASP A 381 20.65 14.69 21.94
N GLU A 382 20.02 13.51 22.07
CA GLU A 382 20.72 12.24 22.12
C GLU A 382 21.41 11.93 20.78
N VAL A 383 20.76 12.12 19.64
CA VAL A 383 21.37 11.80 18.33
C VAL A 383 22.48 12.80 17.99
N ALA A 384 22.35 14.06 18.39
CA ALA A 384 23.32 15.14 18.17
C ALA A 384 24.59 15.02 19.03
N GLU A 385 24.57 14.27 20.12
CA GLU A 385 25.74 14.03 20.97
C GLU A 385 26.93 13.53 20.14
N GLY A 386 28.03 14.29 20.14
CA GLY A 386 29.23 13.95 19.36
C GLY A 386 29.07 14.10 17.84
N CYS A 387 28.20 14.98 17.36
CA CYS A 387 28.14 15.39 15.95
C CYS A 387 29.25 16.38 15.64
N SER A 388 30.09 16.09 14.64
CA SER A 388 31.24 16.92 14.24
C SER A 388 30.86 18.10 13.32
N VAL A 389 29.64 18.10 12.79
CA VAL A 389 29.11 19.12 11.88
C VAL A 389 27.74 19.62 12.34
N PRO A 390 27.22 20.73 11.83
CA PRO A 390 25.90 21.23 12.23
C PRO A 390 24.77 20.25 11.87
N PHE A 391 24.11 19.70 12.89
CA PHE A 391 22.86 18.96 12.75
C PHE A 391 21.69 19.95 12.86
N LEU A 392 20.78 19.98 11.88
CA LEU A 392 19.69 20.97 11.86
C LEU A 392 18.41 20.42 12.51
N HIS A 393 18.00 21.05 13.60
CA HIS A 393 16.74 20.75 14.29
C HIS A 393 15.54 21.35 13.51
N MET A 394 14.55 20.52 13.15
CA MET A 394 13.45 20.94 12.26
C MET A 394 12.57 22.03 12.89
N GLY A 395 12.27 21.92 14.19
CA GLY A 395 11.53 22.96 14.92
C GLY A 395 12.26 24.31 15.04
N GLU A 396 13.59 24.34 14.99
CA GLU A 396 14.37 25.59 15.00
C GLU A 396 14.35 26.25 13.63
N CYS A 397 14.46 25.44 12.56
CA CYS A 397 14.35 25.90 11.18
C CYS A 397 13.01 26.64 10.96
N VAL A 398 11.90 26.05 11.45
CA VAL A 398 10.57 26.67 11.40
C VAL A 398 10.51 27.94 12.25
N ALA A 399 10.94 27.91 13.50
CA ALA A 399 10.84 29.07 14.40
C ALA A 399 11.66 30.27 13.88
N LYS A 400 12.86 30.02 13.37
CA LYS A 400 13.71 31.03 12.74
C LYS A 400 13.06 31.65 11.49
N GLU A 401 12.51 30.82 10.60
CA GLU A 401 11.85 31.32 9.39
C GLU A 401 10.61 32.18 9.72
N LEU A 402 9.80 31.77 10.69
CA LEU A 402 8.63 32.53 11.14
C LEU A 402 9.01 33.87 11.77
N LYS A 403 10.15 33.95 12.46
CA LYS A 403 10.71 35.19 13.02
C LYS A 403 11.25 36.11 11.92
N GLU A 404 11.95 35.54 10.94
CA GLU A 404 12.45 36.26 9.76
C GLU A 404 11.31 36.84 8.90
N ALA A 405 10.12 36.20 8.90
CA ALA A 405 8.94 36.65 8.17
C ALA A 405 8.27 37.94 8.70
N LYS A 406 8.68 38.47 9.87
CA LYS A 406 8.23 39.78 10.43
C LYS A 406 6.71 40.01 10.37
N MET A 407 5.94 38.98 10.72
CA MET A 407 4.47 39.04 10.76
C MET A 407 3.97 40.08 11.77
N LYS A 408 2.77 40.62 11.53
CA LYS A 408 2.05 41.48 12.49
C LYS A 408 0.97 40.66 13.21
N PRO A 409 0.73 40.86 14.52
CA PRO A 409 -0.40 40.27 15.23
C PRO A 409 -1.74 40.56 14.53
N LEU A 410 -2.68 39.63 14.61
CA LEU A 410 -4.03 39.80 14.03
C LEU A 410 -4.93 40.66 14.93
N GLU A 411 -4.66 40.70 16.23
CA GLU A 411 -5.38 41.49 17.22
C GLU A 411 -4.45 42.56 17.81
N ALA A 412 -4.96 43.77 18.04
CA ALA A 412 -4.13 44.86 18.56
C ALA A 412 -3.68 44.56 20.00
N GLY A 413 -2.37 44.53 20.21
CA GLY A 413 -1.78 44.21 21.52
C GLY A 413 -1.66 42.71 21.84
N SER A 414 -2.06 41.80 20.92
CA SER A 414 -1.80 40.36 21.11
C SER A 414 -0.37 39.99 20.70
N PRO A 415 0.20 38.88 21.22
CA PRO A 415 1.38 38.26 20.62
C PRO A 415 1.05 37.67 19.25
N LEU A 416 2.09 37.26 18.52
CA LEU A 416 1.95 36.46 17.30
C LEU A 416 1.59 35.02 17.68
N ARG A 417 0.45 34.53 17.17
CA ARG A 417 -0.08 33.20 17.45
C ARG A 417 0.25 32.23 16.33
N ILE A 418 0.88 31.10 16.64
CA ILE A 418 1.27 30.07 15.68
C ILE A 418 0.50 28.78 15.98
N GLY A 419 -0.28 28.31 15.00
CA GLY A 419 -0.97 27.03 15.08
C GLY A 419 -0.02 25.87 14.83
N ILE A 420 -0.26 24.70 15.45
CA ILE A 420 0.45 23.45 15.10
C ILE A 420 -0.57 22.33 14.89
N ILE A 421 -0.55 21.70 13.73
CA ILE A 421 -1.23 20.42 13.50
C ILE A 421 -0.17 19.32 13.36
N ALA A 422 -0.23 18.32 14.23
CA ALA A 422 0.70 17.20 14.26
C ALA A 422 0.03 15.94 14.82
N SER A 423 0.70 14.78 14.75
CA SER A 423 0.28 13.56 15.44
C SER A 423 0.39 13.73 16.97
N ASP A 424 -0.41 12.98 17.74
CA ASP A 424 -0.40 13.06 19.22
C ASP A 424 0.99 12.82 19.81
N ALA A 425 1.76 11.87 19.23
CA ALA A 425 3.16 11.64 19.61
C ALA A 425 4.05 12.88 19.40
N THR A 426 3.87 13.62 18.30
CA THR A 426 4.63 14.83 17.98
C THR A 426 4.21 16.01 18.86
N LEU A 427 2.91 16.14 19.16
CA LEU A 427 2.42 17.16 20.11
C LEU A 427 2.91 16.88 21.53
N ALA A 428 2.87 15.63 21.99
CA ALA A 428 3.33 15.21 23.31
C ALA A 428 4.85 15.39 23.50
N ALA A 429 5.64 15.24 22.43
CA ALA A 429 7.08 15.52 22.46
C ALA A 429 7.42 17.00 22.72
N GLY A 430 6.48 17.93 22.47
CA GLY A 430 6.55 19.32 22.92
C GLY A 430 7.62 20.20 22.25
N PHE A 431 8.48 19.65 21.39
CA PHE A 431 9.65 20.38 20.89
C PHE A 431 9.28 21.56 19.99
N TYR A 432 8.27 21.44 19.12
CA TYR A 432 7.83 22.56 18.28
C TYR A 432 7.30 23.71 19.14
N GLN A 433 6.47 23.39 20.13
CA GLN A 433 5.92 24.35 21.08
C GLN A 433 7.06 25.11 21.79
N LYS A 434 8.04 24.38 22.35
CA LYS A 434 9.19 24.95 23.04
C LYS A 434 10.05 25.84 22.12
N LYS A 435 10.41 25.38 20.92
CA LYS A 435 11.24 26.17 19.99
C LYS A 435 10.53 27.43 19.50
N LEU A 436 9.21 27.38 19.28
CA LEU A 436 8.41 28.55 18.91
C LEU A 436 8.22 29.55 20.07
N GLN A 437 7.92 29.05 21.27
CA GLN A 437 7.78 29.89 22.48
C GLN A 437 9.08 30.63 22.81
N ASN A 438 10.23 29.97 22.64
CA ASN A 438 11.55 30.60 22.82
C ASN A 438 11.80 31.79 21.88
N GLU A 439 11.14 31.84 20.71
CA GLU A 439 11.23 32.96 19.76
C GLU A 439 10.14 34.04 19.99
N GLY A 440 9.36 33.91 21.07
CA GLY A 440 8.33 34.88 21.46
C GLY A 440 6.93 34.63 20.87
N PHE A 441 6.70 33.46 20.26
CA PHE A 441 5.38 33.10 19.71
C PHE A 441 4.46 32.51 20.78
N GLU A 442 3.19 32.92 20.78
CA GLU A 442 2.12 32.17 21.44
C GLU A 442 1.78 30.95 20.58
N VAL A 443 1.69 29.76 21.17
CA VAL A 443 1.51 28.51 20.43
C VAL A 443 0.15 27.90 20.70
N MET A 444 -0.58 27.62 19.62
CA MET A 444 -1.95 27.12 19.64
C MET A 444 -2.03 25.73 19.02
N VAL A 445 -2.46 24.75 19.81
CA VAL A 445 -2.79 23.40 19.32
C VAL A 445 -4.30 23.24 19.19
N PRO A 446 -4.78 22.35 18.30
CA PRO A 446 -6.17 21.90 18.30
C PRO A 446 -6.56 21.40 19.69
N ASP A 447 -7.77 21.72 20.14
CA ASP A 447 -8.27 21.14 21.38
C ASP A 447 -8.63 19.66 21.19
N LYS A 448 -8.93 18.97 22.30
CA LYS A 448 -9.25 17.54 22.27
C LYS A 448 -10.40 17.22 21.31
N ALA A 449 -11.46 18.03 21.29
CA ALA A 449 -12.60 17.82 20.41
C ALA A 449 -12.22 17.98 18.93
N THR A 450 -11.39 18.97 18.61
CA THR A 450 -10.86 19.19 17.26
C THR A 450 -9.97 18.04 16.82
N MET A 451 -9.10 17.53 17.71
CA MET A 451 -8.29 16.33 17.43
C MET A 451 -9.16 15.10 17.17
N GLU A 452 -10.10 14.79 18.06
CA GLU A 452 -10.94 13.58 17.99
C GLU A 452 -11.98 13.61 16.86
N HIS A 453 -12.43 14.80 16.43
CA HIS A 453 -13.50 14.94 15.43
C HIS A 453 -13.05 15.45 14.05
N THR A 454 -11.83 16.00 13.91
CA THR A 454 -11.34 16.51 12.62
C THR A 454 -9.96 15.96 12.24
N VAL A 455 -8.93 16.13 13.08
CA VAL A 455 -7.54 15.76 12.73
C VAL A 455 -7.37 14.25 12.63
N LEU A 456 -7.71 13.49 13.68
CA LEU A 456 -7.58 12.03 13.69
C LEU A 456 -8.51 11.36 12.65
N PRO A 457 -9.78 11.79 12.48
CA PRO A 457 -10.61 11.30 11.38
C PRO A 457 -10.07 11.61 9.98
N ALA A 458 -9.39 12.75 9.77
CA ALA A 458 -8.76 13.06 8.49
C ALA A 458 -7.59 12.10 8.19
N MET A 459 -6.76 11.77 9.19
CA MET A 459 -5.69 10.78 9.06
C MET A 459 -6.26 9.39 8.73
N GLU A 460 -7.31 8.96 9.44
CA GLU A 460 -7.95 7.67 9.21
C GLU A 460 -8.62 7.59 7.82
N ALA A 461 -9.24 8.69 7.35
CA ALA A 461 -9.77 8.78 5.99
C ALA A 461 -8.66 8.64 4.93
N LEU A 462 -7.50 9.28 5.14
CA LEU A 462 -6.35 9.14 4.24
C LEU A 462 -5.80 7.70 4.22
N ILE A 463 -5.69 7.04 5.37
CA ILE A 463 -5.31 5.62 5.47
C ILE A 463 -6.28 4.72 4.68
N ARG A 464 -7.58 5.05 4.70
CA ARG A 464 -8.63 4.39 3.92
C ARG A 464 -8.67 4.78 2.44
N LYS A 465 -7.83 5.74 2.02
CA LYS A 465 -7.80 6.37 0.69
C LYS A 465 -9.07 7.15 0.33
N ASP A 466 -9.84 7.57 1.34
CA ASP A 466 -10.91 8.55 1.20
C ASP A 466 -10.31 9.96 1.20
N ILE A 467 -9.79 10.37 0.04
CA ILE A 467 -9.09 11.65 -0.12
C ILE A 467 -10.05 12.83 0.07
N GLU A 468 -11.30 12.72 -0.39
CA GLU A 468 -12.29 13.80 -0.26
C GLU A 468 -12.71 13.98 1.21
N GLY A 469 -13.02 12.88 1.92
CA GLY A 469 -13.30 12.91 3.34
C GLY A 469 -12.13 13.48 4.15
N ALA A 470 -10.91 13.01 3.87
CA ALA A 470 -9.68 13.50 4.52
C ALA A 470 -9.47 15.01 4.29
N GLN A 471 -9.59 15.48 3.03
CA GLN A 471 -9.47 16.90 2.72
C GLN A 471 -10.53 17.75 3.43
N ASN A 472 -11.80 17.33 3.42
CA ASN A 472 -12.88 18.10 4.03
C ASN A 472 -12.70 18.22 5.55
N LEU A 473 -12.34 17.13 6.22
CA LEU A 473 -12.04 17.12 7.67
C LEU A 473 -10.81 17.98 7.98
N PHE A 474 -9.77 17.93 7.16
CA PHE A 474 -8.56 18.73 7.34
C PHE A 474 -8.80 20.23 7.11
N ARG A 475 -9.63 20.62 6.13
CA ARG A 475 -10.06 22.03 5.95
C ARG A 475 -10.76 22.56 7.20
N ILE A 476 -11.64 21.77 7.82
CA ILE A 476 -12.30 22.14 9.07
C ILE A 476 -11.27 22.32 10.20
N ALA A 477 -10.31 21.39 10.35
CA ALA A 477 -9.26 21.49 11.36
C ALA A 477 -8.43 22.80 11.23
N LEU A 478 -8.05 23.16 10.00
CA LEU A 478 -7.36 24.42 9.70
C LEU A 478 -8.23 25.64 10.03
N GLN A 479 -9.51 25.63 9.63
CA GLN A 479 -10.43 26.73 9.90
C GLN A 479 -10.68 26.95 11.40
N VAL A 480 -10.82 25.87 12.19
CA VAL A 480 -10.98 25.95 13.66
C VAL A 480 -9.77 26.63 14.31
N LEU A 481 -8.56 26.35 13.84
CA LEU A 481 -7.38 27.10 14.31
C LEU A 481 -7.40 28.56 13.84
N LEU A 482 -7.64 28.83 12.55
CA LEU A 482 -7.65 30.20 11.99
C LEU A 482 -8.66 31.12 12.68
N VAL A 483 -9.84 30.61 13.07
CA VAL A 483 -10.85 31.36 13.84
C VAL A 483 -10.37 31.74 15.24
N ARG A 484 -9.39 31.03 15.81
CA ARG A 484 -8.70 31.37 17.07
C ARG A 484 -7.54 32.37 16.87
N ALA A 485 -7.57 33.11 15.76
CA ALA A 485 -6.62 34.18 15.40
C ALA A 485 -5.14 33.76 15.38
N VAL A 486 -4.82 32.54 14.90
CA VAL A 486 -3.43 32.20 14.53
C VAL A 486 -3.02 32.87 13.22
N ASN A 487 -1.81 33.42 13.21
CA ASN A 487 -1.19 34.06 12.05
C ASN A 487 -0.89 33.07 10.92
N THR A 488 -0.43 31.87 11.29
CA THR A 488 -0.07 30.77 10.39
C THR A 488 -0.08 29.43 11.15
N ILE A 489 -0.15 28.30 10.43
CA ILE A 489 -0.26 26.95 10.98
C ILE A 489 0.92 26.09 10.49
N VAL A 490 1.68 25.53 11.42
CA VAL A 490 2.76 24.57 11.14
C VAL A 490 2.16 23.18 10.91
N LEU A 491 2.43 22.59 9.74
CA LEU A 491 1.95 21.27 9.35
C LEU A 491 2.98 20.18 9.67
N ALA A 492 3.13 19.88 10.97
CA ALA A 492 4.01 18.87 11.52
C ALA A 492 3.43 17.44 11.44
N SER A 493 2.86 17.08 10.29
CA SER A 493 2.37 15.73 9.98
C SER A 493 2.62 15.39 8.52
N ASP A 494 3.32 14.28 8.28
CA ASP A 494 3.69 13.79 6.95
C ASP A 494 2.47 13.45 6.07
N ASP A 495 1.41 12.99 6.73
CA ASP A 495 0.11 12.62 6.14
C ASP A 495 -0.68 13.84 5.67
N MET A 496 -0.64 14.94 6.42
CA MET A 496 -1.39 16.17 6.11
C MET A 496 -0.68 17.04 5.06
N GLN A 497 0.64 16.93 4.95
CA GLN A 497 1.43 17.63 3.94
C GLN A 497 1.08 17.15 2.52
N GLY A 498 0.49 18.04 1.72
CA GLY A 498 0.05 17.73 0.35
C GLY A 498 -1.31 17.03 0.27
N LEU A 499 -2.08 16.97 1.37
CA LEU A 499 -3.45 16.47 1.36
C LEU A 499 -4.39 17.41 0.59
N LEU A 500 -4.25 18.72 0.76
CA LEU A 500 -5.01 19.72 0.01
C LEU A 500 -4.39 19.97 -1.38
N PRO A 501 -5.20 20.33 -2.40
CA PRO A 501 -4.70 20.79 -3.70
C PRO A 501 -3.75 21.99 -3.57
N PRO A 502 -2.72 22.13 -4.44
CA PRO A 502 -1.75 23.22 -4.34
C PRO A 502 -2.35 24.64 -4.35
N ASP A 503 -3.46 24.82 -5.05
CA ASP A 503 -4.16 26.11 -5.18
C ASP A 503 -5.11 26.42 -4.00
N ASP A 504 -5.24 25.52 -3.02
CA ASP A 504 -6.15 25.70 -1.88
C ASP A 504 -5.73 26.93 -1.04
N PRO A 505 -6.61 27.92 -0.83
CA PRO A 505 -6.24 29.17 -0.17
C PRO A 505 -5.80 28.99 1.29
N LEU A 506 -6.18 27.88 1.95
CA LEU A 506 -5.76 27.58 3.31
C LEU A 506 -4.26 27.23 3.40
N LEU A 507 -3.66 26.68 2.33
CA LEU A 507 -2.22 26.41 2.30
C LEU A 507 -1.38 27.69 2.37
N LYS A 508 -1.91 28.84 1.93
CA LYS A 508 -1.24 30.15 2.07
C LYS A 508 -1.17 30.65 3.53
N LYS A 509 -1.86 29.96 4.45
CA LYS A 509 -1.80 30.16 5.90
C LYS A 509 -1.08 29.02 6.62
N CYS A 510 -0.38 28.17 5.88
CA CYS A 510 0.34 27.02 6.41
C CYS A 510 1.85 27.13 6.14
N VAL A 511 2.66 26.53 7.01
CA VAL A 511 4.09 26.33 6.80
C VAL A 511 4.39 24.83 6.91
N ASP A 512 5.09 24.31 5.90
CA ASP A 512 5.63 22.95 5.88
C ASP A 512 7.02 22.93 6.55
N PRO A 513 7.22 22.20 7.66
CA PRO A 513 8.53 22.07 8.31
C PRO A 513 9.61 21.47 7.40
N VAL A 514 9.24 20.63 6.42
CA VAL A 514 10.17 20.02 5.47
C VAL A 514 10.73 21.06 4.51
N ASP A 515 9.93 22.06 4.12
CA ASP A 515 10.38 23.22 3.33
C ASP A 515 11.34 24.12 4.13
N ALA A 516 11.02 24.42 5.39
CA ALA A 516 11.88 25.24 6.25
C ALA A 516 13.22 24.56 6.56
N LEU A 517 13.21 23.23 6.75
CA LEU A 517 14.42 22.41 6.88
C LEU A 517 15.25 22.41 5.59
N ALA A 518 14.61 22.23 4.43
CA ALA A 518 15.31 22.24 3.13
C ALA A 518 15.97 23.60 2.85
N ARG A 519 15.25 24.71 3.02
CA ARG A 519 15.82 26.06 2.89
C ARG A 519 16.96 26.31 3.87
N SER A 520 16.87 25.80 5.10
CA SER A 520 17.92 25.99 6.11
C SER A 520 19.17 25.14 5.81
N ALA A 521 19.01 23.93 5.29
CA ALA A 521 20.11 23.12 4.76
C ALA A 521 20.80 23.81 3.58
N ILE A 522 20.03 24.37 2.64
CA ILE A 522 20.55 25.11 1.48
C ILE A 522 21.34 26.35 1.89
N ARG A 523 20.81 27.14 2.84
CA ARG A 523 21.55 28.27 3.41
C ARG A 523 22.86 27.82 4.03
N HIS A 524 22.87 26.72 4.77
CA HIS A 524 24.08 26.22 5.42
C HIS A 524 25.14 25.74 4.42
N ALA A 525 24.72 24.94 3.42
CA ALA A 525 25.56 24.46 2.33
C ALA A 525 26.26 25.62 1.58
N ARG A 526 25.50 26.63 1.16
CA ARG A 526 26.03 27.79 0.43
C ARG A 526 26.93 28.68 1.30
N SER A 527 26.64 28.83 2.59
CA SER A 527 27.52 29.54 3.52
C SER A 527 28.86 28.83 3.72
N ALA A 528 28.89 27.48 3.65
CA ALA A 528 30.14 26.72 3.70
C ALA A 528 30.95 26.85 2.41
N GLU A 529 30.30 26.97 1.24
CA GLU A 529 30.95 27.17 -0.06
C GLU A 529 31.63 28.55 -0.19
N ILE A 530 31.04 29.60 0.38
CA ILE A 530 31.62 30.96 0.41
C ILE A 530 32.83 31.04 1.37
N ALA A 531 32.96 30.08 2.31
CA ALA A 531 34.00 30.05 3.33
C ALA A 531 35.20 29.13 3.00
N THR A 532 35.20 28.51 1.82
CA THR A 532 36.27 27.64 1.28
C THR A 532 36.93 28.25 0.06
#